data_AF-A0A9E1MTN8-F1
#
_entry.id   AF-A0A9E1MTN8-F1
#
_cell.length_a   1.000
_cell.length_b   1.000
_cell.length_c   1.000
_cell.angle_alpha   90.00
_cell.angle_beta   90.00
_cell.angle_gamma   90.00
#
_symmetry.space_group_name_H-M   'P 1'
#
loop_
_entity.id
_entity.type
_entity.pdbx_description
1 polymer ?
#
loop_
_entity_poly.entity_id
_entity_poly.type
_entity_poly.pdbx_seq_one_letter_code
_entity_poly.pdbx_strand_id
1 'polypeptide(L)'
;MEAVNKGTAQINNKGKIRNVLLRTKLCELLRKYAQSKKIIVGAIFITKNGTPLDRSNIWSEMKKLCKKANVTEDKVFPHNLRHLFARTYYNLQKDIVHLADILGHSNINTTRIYTIVNEEVHRKQIEKLGLLRCCHTT
;
A
#
# COMPACT_ATOMS: atom_id res chain seq x y z
N MET A 1 14.07 3.83 13.73
CA MET A 1 13.28 3.89 14.98
C MET A 1 12.42 5.15 15.08
N GLU A 2 12.95 6.32 14.72
CA GLU A 2 12.22 7.60 14.76
C GLU A 2 10.83 7.57 14.11
N ALA A 3 10.70 6.99 12.91
CA ALA A 3 9.42 6.91 12.21
C ALA A 3 8.35 6.13 13.00
N VAL A 4 8.74 5.07 13.71
CA VAL A 4 7.82 4.25 14.53
C VAL A 4 7.40 4.98 15.79
N ASN A 5 8.28 5.80 16.36
CA ASN A 5 7.96 6.62 17.52
C ASN A 5 7.03 7.77 17.14
N LYS A 6 7.27 8.40 15.98
CA LYS A 6 6.44 9.49 15.45
C LYS A 6 5.13 9.02 14.79
N GLY A 7 4.99 7.71 14.51
CA GLY A 7 3.86 7.16 13.76
C GLY A 7 3.81 7.58 12.29
N THR A 8 4.88 8.18 11.77
CA THR A 8 4.97 8.68 10.39
C THR A 8 6.36 8.44 9.86
N ALA A 9 6.46 7.92 8.63
CA ALA A 9 7.72 7.75 7.91
C ALA A 9 7.85 8.79 6.80
N GLN A 10 8.95 9.56 6.83
CA GLN A 10 9.28 10.50 5.77
C GLN A 10 10.13 9.81 4.71
N ILE A 11 9.70 9.86 3.46
CA ILE A 11 10.37 9.24 2.31
C ILE A 11 10.80 10.36 1.36
N ASN A 12 12.10 10.44 1.08
CA ASN A 12 12.65 11.32 0.04
C ASN A 12 12.95 10.50 -1.22
N ASN A 13 12.38 10.90 -2.35
CA ASN A 13 12.68 10.29 -3.64
C ASN A 13 12.76 11.38 -4.72
N LYS A 14 13.94 11.53 -5.33
CA LYS A 14 14.20 12.50 -6.41
C LYS A 14 13.73 13.92 -6.07
N GLY A 15 14.06 14.40 -4.86
CA GLY A 15 13.69 15.74 -4.39
C GLY A 15 12.24 15.89 -3.92
N LYS A 16 11.43 14.82 -3.98
CA LYS A 16 10.05 14.83 -3.46
C LYS A 16 10.02 14.15 -2.10
N ILE A 17 9.57 14.89 -1.10
CA ILE A 17 9.35 14.40 0.26
C ILE A 17 7.90 13.95 0.40
N ARG A 18 7.68 12.77 0.99
CA ARG A 18 6.35 12.20 1.24
C ARG A 18 6.28 11.68 2.66
N ASN A 19 5.19 12.01 3.35
CA ASN A 19 4.91 11.48 4.68
C ASN A 19 3.94 10.31 4.56
N VAL A 20 4.34 9.15 5.06
CA VAL A 20 3.52 7.94 5.11
C VAL A 20 3.10 7.70 6.55
N LEU A 21 1.78 7.74 6.78
CA LEU A 21 1.21 7.46 8.10
C LEU A 21 1.33 5.96 8.42
N LEU A 22 1.80 5.66 9.62
CA LEU A 22 1.93 4.31 10.14
C LEU A 22 0.83 4.08 11.18
N ARG A 23 -0.04 3.09 10.93
CA ARG A 23 -1.11 2.73 11.88
C ARG A 23 -0.50 2.31 13.22
N THR A 24 -1.18 2.60 14.33
CA THR A 24 -0.73 2.28 15.69
C THR A 24 -0.32 0.83 15.85
N LYS A 25 -1.15 -0.11 15.36
CA LYS A 25 -0.85 -1.55 15.37
C LYS A 25 0.41 -1.92 14.58
N LEU A 26 0.69 -1.23 13.47
CA LEU A 26 1.93 -1.43 12.72
C LEU A 26 3.13 -0.93 13.51
N CYS A 27 3.03 0.24 14.14
CA CYS A 27 4.08 0.76 15.01
C CYS A 27 4.38 -0.21 16.18
N GLU A 28 3.36 -0.76 16.82
CA GLU A 28 3.53 -1.77 17.88
C GLU A 28 4.28 -3.01 17.39
N LEU A 29 3.89 -3.56 16.23
CA LEU A 29 4.59 -4.70 15.63
C LEU A 29 6.05 -4.38 15.31
N LEU A 30 6.32 -3.20 14.76
CA LEU A 30 7.68 -2.76 14.44
C LEU A 30 8.52 -2.54 15.71
N ARG A 31 7.93 -2.05 16.82
CA ARG A 31 8.62 -1.96 18.12
C ARG A 31 8.98 -3.33 18.66
N LYS A 32 8.03 -4.28 18.66
CA LYS A 32 8.29 -5.66 19.10
C LYS A 32 9.39 -6.31 18.27
N TYR A 33 9.37 -6.09 16.96
CA TYR A 33 10.43 -6.55 16.06
C TYR A 33 11.79 -5.94 16.43
N ALA A 34 11.86 -4.61 16.57
CA ALA A 34 13.09 -3.90 16.92
C ALA A 34 13.67 -4.37 18.26
N GLN A 35 12.82 -4.55 19.28
CA GLN A 35 13.22 -5.10 20.58
C GLN A 35 13.81 -6.51 20.45
N SER A 36 13.15 -7.39 19.70
CA SER A 36 13.63 -8.77 19.48
C SER A 36 14.99 -8.82 18.76
N LYS A 37 15.29 -7.79 17.97
CA LYS A 37 16.55 -7.63 17.23
C LYS A 37 17.56 -6.73 17.95
N LYS A 38 17.25 -6.26 19.18
CA LYS A 38 18.08 -5.32 19.96
C LYS A 38 18.41 -4.03 19.18
N ILE A 39 17.49 -3.56 18.34
CA ILE A 39 17.63 -2.34 17.56
C ILE A 39 17.10 -1.16 18.39
N ILE A 40 18.01 -0.28 18.79
CA ILE A 40 17.69 0.87 19.63
C ILE A 40 17.57 2.15 18.78
N VAL A 41 18.44 2.31 17.79
CA VAL A 41 18.54 3.49 16.92
C VAL A 41 18.75 3.12 15.45
N GLY A 42 18.48 4.05 14.53
CA GLY A 42 18.73 3.86 13.10
C GLY A 42 17.67 3.05 12.36
N ALA A 43 18.10 2.34 11.30
CA ALA A 43 17.24 1.56 10.44
C ALA A 43 16.60 0.38 11.18
N ILE A 44 15.30 0.13 10.93
CA ILE A 44 14.59 -0.99 11.56
C ILE A 44 14.92 -2.31 10.86
N PHE A 45 15.04 -2.27 9.54
CA PHE A 45 15.36 -3.45 8.75
C PHE A 45 16.85 -3.45 8.45
N ILE A 46 17.58 -4.33 9.12
CA ILE A 46 19.03 -4.49 9.02
C ILE A 46 19.39 -5.95 8.70
N THR A 47 20.54 -6.15 8.09
CA THR A 47 21.16 -7.46 7.89
C THR A 47 21.66 -8.02 9.22
N LYS A 48 22.12 -9.27 9.22
CA LYS A 48 22.80 -9.87 10.38
C LYS A 48 24.03 -9.07 10.83
N ASN A 49 24.65 -8.32 9.91
CA ASN A 49 25.85 -7.54 10.17
C ASN A 49 25.53 -6.10 10.61
N GLY A 50 24.25 -5.77 10.82
CA GLY A 50 23.82 -4.43 11.28
C GLY A 50 23.68 -3.39 10.18
N THR A 51 23.95 -3.73 8.91
CA THR A 51 23.78 -2.81 7.79
C THR A 51 22.31 -2.71 7.37
N PRO A 52 21.80 -1.54 6.94
CA PRO A 52 20.45 -1.44 6.40
C PRO A 52 20.21 -2.40 5.24
N LEU A 53 19.03 -2.99 5.15
CA LEU A 53 18.68 -3.86 4.02
C LEU A 53 18.69 -3.07 2.71
N ASP A 54 19.31 -3.66 1.69
CA ASP A 54 19.26 -3.13 0.33
C ASP A 54 18.10 -3.73 -0.48
N ARG A 55 17.96 -3.26 -1.73
CA ARG A 55 16.92 -3.75 -2.65
C ARG A 55 17.03 -5.27 -2.88
N SER A 56 18.23 -5.80 -3.02
CA SER A 56 18.48 -7.22 -3.31
C SER A 56 18.08 -8.09 -2.11
N ASN A 57 18.35 -7.65 -0.89
CA ASN A 57 17.93 -8.33 0.33
C ASN A 57 16.40 -8.40 0.40
N ILE A 58 15.72 -7.28 0.17
CA ILE A 58 14.25 -7.22 0.20
C ILE A 58 13.66 -8.16 -0.87
N TRP A 59 14.20 -8.16 -2.09
CA TRP A 59 13.76 -9.06 -3.15
C TRP A 59 13.93 -10.53 -2.78
N SER A 60 15.09 -10.90 -2.23
CA SER A 60 15.36 -12.27 -1.79
C SER A 60 14.39 -12.72 -0.69
N GLU A 61 14.16 -11.88 0.32
CA GLU A 61 13.24 -12.19 1.42
C GLU A 61 11.78 -12.27 0.94
N MET A 62 11.36 -11.41 0.01
CA MET A 62 10.03 -11.50 -0.59
C MET A 62 9.83 -12.84 -1.30
N LYS A 63 10.77 -13.30 -2.13
CA LYS A 63 10.68 -14.61 -2.80
C LYS A 63 10.56 -15.76 -1.80
N LYS A 64 11.35 -15.75 -0.71
CA LYS A 64 11.26 -16.75 0.35
C LYS A 64 9.86 -16.78 1.00
N LEU A 65 9.25 -15.62 1.23
CA LEU A 65 7.89 -15.52 1.75
C LEU A 65 6.87 -16.12 0.78
N CYS A 66 7.02 -15.92 -0.53
CA CYS A 66 6.13 -16.49 -1.55
C CYS A 66 6.11 -18.01 -1.51
N LYS A 67 7.31 -18.60 -1.49
CA LYS A 67 7.47 -20.05 -1.43
C LYS A 67 6.81 -20.63 -0.19
N LYS A 68 6.94 -19.95 0.96
CA LYS A 68 6.26 -20.34 2.21
C LYS A 68 4.74 -20.17 2.16
N ALA A 69 4.26 -19.15 1.47
CA ALA A 69 2.84 -18.83 1.33
C ALA A 69 2.16 -19.59 0.17
N ASN A 70 2.89 -20.44 -0.56
CA ASN A 70 2.43 -21.13 -1.76
C ASN A 70 1.89 -20.18 -2.86
N VAL A 71 2.55 -19.03 -3.03
CA VAL A 71 2.23 -18.03 -4.07
C VAL A 71 3.32 -18.04 -5.13
N THR A 72 2.95 -17.86 -6.39
CA THR A 72 3.87 -17.75 -7.52
C THR A 72 4.84 -16.58 -7.32
N GLU A 73 6.15 -16.83 -7.43
CA GLU A 73 7.20 -15.82 -7.18
C GLU A 73 7.08 -14.61 -8.12
N ASP A 74 6.63 -14.83 -9.36
CA ASP A 74 6.46 -13.78 -10.37
C ASP A 74 5.40 -12.74 -9.99
N LYS A 75 4.56 -13.03 -8.99
CA LYS A 75 3.46 -12.14 -8.57
C LYS A 75 3.81 -11.29 -7.37
N VAL A 76 4.91 -11.55 -6.67
CA VAL A 76 5.17 -10.94 -5.37
C VAL A 76 6.45 -10.12 -5.41
N PHE A 77 6.26 -8.85 -5.70
CA PHE A 77 7.30 -7.82 -5.66
C PHE A 77 6.68 -6.51 -5.17
N PRO A 78 7.48 -5.53 -4.72
CA PRO A 78 6.98 -4.34 -4.01
C PRO A 78 5.88 -3.57 -4.79
N HIS A 79 5.99 -3.51 -6.11
CA HIS A 79 4.98 -2.87 -6.94
C HIS A 79 3.64 -3.60 -6.86
N ASN A 80 3.59 -4.93 -7.07
CA ASN A 80 2.33 -5.69 -6.96
C ASN A 80 1.69 -5.60 -5.57
N LEU A 81 2.49 -5.58 -4.50
CA LEU A 81 1.96 -5.37 -3.15
C LEU A 81 1.31 -3.99 -3.02
N ARG A 82 1.93 -2.95 -3.59
CA ARG A 82 1.36 -1.60 -3.66
C ARG A 82 0.06 -1.58 -4.47
N HIS A 83 0.02 -2.27 -5.61
CA HIS A 83 -1.20 -2.44 -6.40
C HIS A 83 -2.32 -3.10 -5.61
N LEU A 84 -2.01 -4.18 -4.89
CA LEU A 84 -2.97 -4.87 -4.05
C LEU A 84 -3.50 -3.96 -2.95
N PHE A 85 -2.62 -3.25 -2.24
CA PHE A 85 -3.03 -2.29 -1.21
C PHE A 85 -3.97 -1.23 -1.77
N ALA A 86 -3.59 -0.60 -2.90
CA ALA A 86 -4.38 0.45 -3.53
C ALA A 86 -5.76 -0.05 -3.97
N ARG A 87 -5.83 -1.23 -4.61
CA ARG A 87 -7.08 -1.83 -5.05
C ARG A 87 -7.98 -2.20 -3.88
N THR A 88 -7.43 -2.81 -2.83
CA THR A 88 -8.19 -3.17 -1.62
C THR A 88 -8.73 -1.93 -0.92
N TYR A 89 -7.91 -0.88 -0.77
CA TYR A 89 -8.33 0.38 -0.17
C TYR A 89 -9.45 1.04 -0.96
N TYR A 90 -9.28 1.17 -2.28
CA TYR A 90 -10.30 1.74 -3.16
C TYR A 90 -11.61 0.93 -3.10
N ASN A 91 -11.54 -0.40 -3.07
CA ASN A 91 -12.74 -1.22 -2.98
C ASN A 91 -13.55 -0.99 -1.71
N LEU A 92 -12.90 -0.63 -0.60
CA LEU A 92 -13.55 -0.33 0.67
C LEU A 92 -14.11 1.09 0.73
N GLN A 93 -13.33 2.09 0.31
CA GLN A 93 -13.66 3.52 0.50
C GLN A 93 -14.31 4.18 -0.73
N LYS A 94 -14.07 3.63 -1.92
CA LYS A 94 -14.50 4.19 -3.22
C LYS A 94 -14.05 5.64 -3.48
N ASP A 95 -13.03 6.11 -2.76
CA ASP A 95 -12.44 7.44 -2.92
C ASP A 95 -11.03 7.35 -3.53
N ILE A 96 -10.90 7.85 -4.76
CA ILE A 96 -9.63 7.86 -5.50
C ILE A 96 -8.71 9.02 -5.09
N VAL A 97 -9.27 10.14 -4.62
CA VAL A 97 -8.51 11.34 -4.23
C VAL A 97 -7.76 11.03 -2.94
N HIS A 98 -8.49 10.51 -1.95
CA HIS A 98 -7.88 10.14 -0.68
C HIS A 98 -6.87 8.98 -0.82
N LEU A 99 -7.11 8.05 -1.75
CA LEU A 99 -6.13 7.02 -2.09
C LEU A 99 -4.84 7.61 -2.71
N ALA A 100 -4.95 8.62 -3.58
CA ALA A 100 -3.79 9.27 -4.17
C ALA A 100 -2.93 9.95 -3.09
N ASP A 101 -3.56 10.58 -2.10
CA ASP A 101 -2.87 11.20 -0.96
C ASP A 101 -2.14 10.17 -0.10
N ILE A 102 -2.77 9.04 0.22
CA ILE A 102 -2.16 7.96 1.01
C ILE A 102 -0.96 7.34 0.29
N LEU A 103 -1.05 7.18 -1.03
CA LEU A 103 0.07 6.70 -1.85
C LEU A 103 1.11 7.81 -2.13
N GLY A 104 0.81 9.05 -1.75
CA GLY A 104 1.60 10.26 -1.97
C GLY A 104 1.77 10.63 -3.44
N HIS A 105 0.92 10.14 -4.34
CA HIS A 105 1.05 10.35 -5.77
C HIS A 105 0.77 11.82 -6.15
N SER A 106 1.80 12.55 -6.57
CA SER A 106 1.64 13.92 -7.10
C SER A 106 0.87 14.00 -8.42
N ASN A 107 0.48 12.87 -9.02
CA ASN A 107 -0.33 12.80 -10.24
C ASN A 107 -1.40 11.72 -10.09
N ILE A 108 -2.68 12.14 -10.10
CA ILE A 108 -3.83 11.26 -9.94
C ILE A 108 -3.94 10.20 -11.05
N ASN A 109 -3.34 10.45 -12.23
CA ASN A 109 -3.30 9.48 -13.33
C ASN A 109 -2.52 8.21 -12.98
N THR A 110 -1.50 8.30 -12.11
CA THR A 110 -0.79 7.13 -11.59
C THR A 110 -1.60 6.32 -10.58
N THR A 111 -2.70 6.89 -10.07
CA THR A 111 -3.67 6.23 -9.19
C THR A 111 -4.85 5.65 -10.00
N ARG A 112 -5.13 6.19 -11.19
CA ARG A 112 -6.16 5.68 -12.12
C ARG A 112 -5.90 4.25 -12.61
N ILE A 113 -4.65 3.79 -12.60
CA ILE A 113 -4.32 2.39 -12.90
C ILE A 113 -4.95 1.40 -11.90
N TYR A 114 -5.36 1.86 -10.72
CA TYR A 114 -6.02 1.04 -9.70
C TYR A 114 -7.55 1.06 -9.80
N THR A 115 -8.11 1.94 -10.64
CA THR A 115 -9.56 2.04 -10.89
C THR A 115 -9.98 1.30 -12.14
N ILE A 116 -9.22 0.29 -12.58
CA ILE A 116 -9.72 -0.69 -13.57
C ILE A 116 -10.78 -1.52 -12.84
N VAL A 117 -11.95 -0.93 -12.71
CA VAL A 117 -13.18 -1.59 -12.29
C VAL A 117 -13.76 -2.19 -13.56
N ASN A 118 -14.26 -3.43 -13.46
CA ASN A 118 -14.98 -4.08 -14.55
C ASN A 118 -16.13 -3.16 -15.00
N GLU A 119 -16.30 -2.97 -16.31
CA GLU A 119 -17.35 -2.14 -16.91
C GLU A 119 -18.73 -2.46 -16.33
N GLU A 120 -18.95 -3.74 -16.01
CA GLU A 120 -20.17 -4.25 -15.40
C GLU A 120 -20.47 -3.65 -14.01
N VAL A 121 -19.45 -3.34 -13.21
CA VAL A 121 -19.63 -2.67 -11.90
C VAL A 121 -20.01 -1.21 -12.12
N HIS A 122 -19.43 -0.56 -13.14
CA HIS A 122 -19.76 0.82 -13.48
C HIS A 122 -21.20 0.93 -13.96
N ARG A 123 -21.62 0.00 -14.83
CA ARG A 123 -23.01 -0.11 -15.31
C ARG A 123 -24.01 -0.27 -14.16
N LYS A 124 -23.76 -1.21 -13.23
CA LYS A 124 -24.61 -1.39 -12.04
C LYS A 124 -24.64 -0.18 -11.10
N GLN A 125 -23.55 0.58 -10.99
CA GLN A 125 -23.51 1.81 -10.20
C GLN A 125 -24.34 2.92 -10.84
N ILE A 126 -24.26 3.07 -12.17
CA ILE A 126 -25.06 4.04 -12.93
C ILE A 126 -26.55 3.67 -12.88
N GLU A 127 -26.89 2.40 -13.04
CA GLU A 127 -28.28 1.91 -12.92
C GLU A 127 -28.88 2.19 -11.54
N LYS A 128 -28.08 2.07 -10.47
CA LYS A 128 -28.50 2.41 -9.10
C LYS A 128 -28.76 3.88 -8.85
N LEU A 129 -28.34 4.79 -9.75
CA LEU A 129 -28.64 6.21 -9.59
C LEU A 129 -30.13 6.51 -9.82
N GLY A 130 -30.88 5.61 -10.46
CA GLY A 130 -32.34 5.74 -10.61
C GLY A 130 -32.77 6.99 -11.36
N LEU A 131 -31.88 7.59 -12.16
CA LEU A 131 -32.09 8.88 -12.83
C LEU A 131 -33.05 8.79 -14.01
N LEU A 132 -33.36 7.57 -14.47
CA LEU A 132 -34.40 7.31 -15.45
C LEU A 132 -35.68 6.91 -14.70
N ARG A 133 -36.64 7.84 -14.59
CA ARG A 133 -38.02 7.50 -14.25
C ARG A 133 -38.60 6.73 -15.44
N CYS A 134 -38.92 5.45 -15.25
CA CYS A 134 -39.83 4.77 -16.16
C CYS A 134 -41.20 5.45 -16.03
N CYS A 135 -41.56 6.27 -17.01
CA CYS A 135 -42.94 6.68 -17.18
C CYS A 135 -43.75 5.41 -17.45
N HIS A 136 -44.50 4.93 -16.46
CA HIS A 136 -45.59 4.00 -16.71
C HIS A 136 -46.65 4.78 -17.50
N THR A 137 -46.68 4.55 -18.81
CA THR A 137 -47.83 4.90 -19.65
C THR A 137 -49.04 4.17 -19.10
N THR A 138 -50.02 4.97 -18.67
CA THR A 138 -51.36 4.56 -18.27
C THR A 138 -52.09 3.92 -19.44
#